data_AF-R9CED3-F1
#
_entry.id   AF-R9CED3-F1
#
_cell.length_a   1.000
_cell.length_b   1.000
_cell.length_c   1.000
_cell.angle_alpha   90.00
_cell.angle_beta   90.00
_cell.angle_gamma   90.00
#
_symmetry.space_group_name_H-M   'P 1'
#
loop_
_entity.id
_entity.type
_entity.pdbx_description
1 polymer ?
#
loop_
_entity_poly.entity_id
_entity_poly.type
_entity_poly.pdbx_seq_one_letter_code
_entity_poly.pdbx_strand_id
1 'polypeptide(L)'
;MKVIINEDENNNEIEVIINCKSINEDVINILSKLKEEENVITGLKDNKVYIIKPDNILYFESVDKKTFMYTKKDIYESNLRLYEIEEKFSTYHFLERLNQQ
;
A
#
# COMPACT_ATOMS: atom_id res chain seq x y z
N MET A 1 -3.76 -15.66 -19.98
CA MET A 1 -2.70 -14.84 -19.35
C MET A 1 -1.52 -14.76 -20.30
N LYS A 2 -1.07 -13.55 -20.65
CA LYS A 2 0.16 -13.31 -21.42
C LYS A 2 1.08 -12.51 -20.51
N VAL A 3 2.29 -13.02 -20.24
CA VAL A 3 3.28 -12.36 -19.40
C VAL A 3 4.31 -11.70 -20.32
N ILE A 4 4.59 -10.42 -20.08
CA ILE A 4 5.60 -9.64 -20.81
C ILE A 4 6.58 -9.14 -19.75
N ILE A 5 7.88 -9.40 -19.95
CA ILE A 5 8.96 -8.94 -19.08
C ILE A 5 9.72 -7.87 -19.86
N ASN A 6 9.85 -6.69 -19.27
CA ASN A 6 10.59 -5.57 -19.86
C ASN A 6 11.78 -5.27 -18.94
N GLU A 7 12.99 -5.50 -19.44
CA GLU A 7 14.24 -5.14 -18.76
C GLU A 7 14.75 -3.83 -19.35
N ASP A 8 15.03 -2.85 -18.50
CA ASP A 8 15.57 -1.55 -18.88
C ASP A 8 16.56 -1.10 -17.80
N GLU A 9 17.76 -0.70 -18.22
CA GLU A 9 18.84 -0.25 -17.33
C GLU A 9 18.47 1.04 -16.56
N ASN A 10 17.47 1.78 -17.05
CA ASN A 10 16.96 2.99 -16.42
C ASN A 10 15.91 2.72 -15.33
N ASN A 11 15.45 1.47 -15.16
CA ASN A 11 14.50 1.12 -14.11
C ASN A 11 15.24 1.00 -12.77
N ASN A 12 15.01 1.97 -11.88
CA ASN A 12 15.63 2.00 -10.55
C ASN A 12 14.97 1.04 -9.54
N GLU A 13 13.79 0.51 -9.86
CA GLU A 13 13.03 -0.39 -9.00
C GLU A 13 12.15 -1.34 -9.84
N ILE A 14 11.65 -2.41 -9.19
CA ILE A 14 10.71 -3.35 -9.81
C ILE A 14 9.32 -2.70 -9.79
N GLU A 15 8.80 -2.38 -10.97
CA GLU A 15 7.43 -1.89 -11.16
C GLU A 15 6.52 -3.01 -11.71
N VAL A 16 5.29 -3.09 -11.19
CA VAL A 16 4.26 -4.02 -11.69
C VAL A 16 3.06 -3.23 -12.22
N ILE A 17 2.87 -3.23 -13.54
CA ILE A 17 1.72 -2.60 -14.20
C ILE A 17 0.70 -3.66 -14.62
N ILE A 18 -0.51 -3.60 -14.05
CA ILE A 18 -1.61 -4.52 -14.36
C ILE A 18 -2.66 -3.80 -15.23
N ASN A 19 -2.62 -4.06 -16.55
CA ASN A 19 -3.63 -3.56 -17.48
C ASN A 19 -4.81 -4.54 -17.57
N CYS A 20 -6.01 -4.10 -17.16
CA CYS A 20 -7.22 -4.91 -17.19
C CYS A 20 -8.44 -4.08 -17.59
N LYS A 21 -9.49 -4.75 -18.11
CA LYS A 21 -10.77 -4.09 -18.45
C LYS A 21 -11.53 -3.62 -17.20
N SER A 22 -11.43 -4.40 -16.12
CA SER A 22 -12.01 -4.12 -14.81
C SER A 22 -11.25 -4.93 -13.77
N ILE A 23 -11.23 -4.45 -12.52
CA ILE A 23 -10.74 -5.24 -11.38
C ILE A 23 -11.70 -6.44 -11.20
N ASN A 24 -11.18 -7.65 -11.37
CA ASN A 24 -11.91 -8.92 -11.23
C ASN A 24 -11.12 -9.90 -10.35
N GLU A 25 -11.66 -11.11 -10.15
CA GLU A 25 -11.00 -12.13 -9.30
C GLU A 25 -9.58 -12.49 -9.77
N ASP A 26 -9.32 -12.50 -11.08
CA ASP A 26 -7.97 -12.76 -11.61
C ASP A 26 -6.96 -11.69 -11.18
N VAL A 27 -7.36 -10.42 -11.27
CA VAL A 27 -6.53 -9.28 -10.81
C VAL A 27 -6.29 -9.37 -9.31
N ILE A 28 -7.33 -9.72 -8.53
CA ILE A 28 -7.21 -9.90 -7.08
C ILE A 28 -6.23 -11.03 -6.76
N ASN A 29 -6.32 -12.18 -7.44
CA ASN A 29 -5.41 -13.30 -7.23
C ASN A 29 -3.96 -12.96 -7.56
N ILE A 30 -3.71 -12.17 -8.60
CA ILE A 30 -2.36 -11.68 -8.93
C ILE A 30 -1.85 -10.77 -7.81
N LEU A 31 -2.67 -9.82 -7.36
CA LEU A 31 -2.32 -8.93 -6.25
C LEU A 31 -2.02 -9.71 -4.96
N SER A 32 -2.82 -10.72 -4.62
CA SER A 32 -2.62 -11.54 -3.42
C SER A 32 -1.30 -12.32 -3.46
N LYS A 33 -0.90 -12.85 -4.63
CA LYS A 33 0.40 -13.54 -4.79
C LYS A 33 1.58 -12.58 -4.71
N LEU A 34 1.44 -11.36 -5.22
CA LEU A 34 2.46 -10.32 -5.07
C LEU A 34 2.57 -9.82 -3.62
N LYS A 35 1.51 -9.98 -2.83
CA LYS A 35 1.45 -9.62 -1.41
C LYS A 35 1.96 -10.73 -0.46
N GLU A 36 2.54 -11.83 -0.97
CA GLU A 36 3.13 -12.87 -0.11
C GLU A 36 4.29 -12.36 0.76
N GLU A 37 4.85 -11.17 0.49
CA GLU A 37 5.53 -10.40 1.54
C GLU A 37 4.48 -9.90 2.54
N GLU A 38 4.28 -10.63 3.64
CA GLU A 38 3.30 -10.33 4.73
C GLU A 38 3.37 -8.88 5.23
N ASN A 39 4.49 -8.21 5.00
CA ASN A 39 4.81 -6.89 5.50
C ASN A 39 4.58 -5.75 4.47
N VAL A 40 3.48 -5.76 3.71
CA VAL A 40 3.10 -4.59 2.87
C VAL A 40 1.68 -4.11 3.14
N ILE A 41 1.47 -2.81 2.97
CA ILE A 41 0.16 -2.15 3.08
C ILE A 41 -0.21 -1.46 1.76
N THR A 42 -1.50 -1.41 1.45
CA THR A 42 -1.98 -0.77 0.21
C THR A 42 -2.54 0.61 0.48
N GLY A 43 -2.17 1.59 -0.35
CA GLY A 43 -2.62 2.96 -0.27
C GLY A 43 -3.27 3.44 -1.57
N LEU A 44 -4.34 4.21 -1.47
CA LEU A 44 -5.02 4.84 -2.59
C LEU A 44 -4.57 6.29 -2.71
N LYS A 45 -4.15 6.70 -3.91
CA LYS A 45 -3.90 8.10 -4.28
C LYS A 45 -4.24 8.30 -5.75
N ASP A 46 -4.96 9.36 -6.10
CA ASP A 46 -5.35 9.69 -7.49
C ASP A 46 -6.01 8.53 -8.26
N ASN A 47 -6.92 7.79 -7.60
CA ASN A 47 -7.56 6.57 -8.12
C ASN A 47 -6.60 5.43 -8.50
N LYS A 48 -5.36 5.46 -8.02
CA LYS A 48 -4.36 4.40 -8.20
C LYS A 48 -4.05 3.75 -6.86
N VAL A 49 -3.86 2.43 -6.89
CA VAL A 49 -3.45 1.64 -5.73
C VAL A 49 -1.93 1.50 -5.73
N TYR A 50 -1.31 1.83 -4.61
CA TYR A 50 0.11 1.72 -4.35
C TYR A 50 0.36 0.65 -3.30
N ILE A 51 1.41 -0.15 -3.49
CA ILE A 51 1.91 -1.06 -2.46
C ILE A 51 3.04 -0.33 -1.74
N ILE A 52 2.90 -0.18 -0.43
CA ILE A 52 3.81 0.61 0.40
C ILE A 52 4.41 -0.31 1.44
N LYS A 53 5.75 -0.29 1.54
CA LYS A 53 6.48 -0.98 2.60
C LYS A 53 6.34 -0.17 3.92
N PRO A 54 6.10 -0.81 5.07
CA PRO A 54 6.03 -0.15 6.37
C PRO A 54 7.22 0.76 6.66
N ASP A 55 8.43 0.35 6.27
CA ASP A 55 9.67 1.12 6.46
C ASP A 55 9.65 2.49 5.75
N ASN A 56 8.78 2.68 4.75
CA ASN A 56 8.60 3.96 4.06
C ASN A 56 7.54 4.87 4.71
N ILE A 57 6.80 4.37 5.71
CA ILE A 57 5.73 5.08 6.38
C ILE A 57 6.29 5.75 7.63
N LEU A 58 6.09 7.07 7.72
CA LEU A 58 6.53 7.88 8.84
C LEU A 58 5.54 7.79 10.01
N TYR A 59 4.25 7.90 9.71
CA TYR A 59 3.15 7.75 10.67
C TYR A 59 1.83 7.51 9.95
N PHE A 60 0.84 7.06 10.72
CA PHE A 60 -0.55 6.95 10.31
C PHE A 60 -1.38 8.06 10.97
N GLU A 61 -2.38 8.57 10.26
CA GLU A 61 -3.33 9.53 10.80
C GLU A 61 -4.76 9.06 10.50
N SER A 62 -5.66 9.18 11.48
CA SER A 62 -7.08 8.95 11.25
C SER A 62 -7.84 10.27 11.21
N VAL A 63 -8.53 10.52 10.09
CA VAL A 63 -9.38 11.70 9.89
C VAL A 63 -10.73 11.21 9.33
N ASP A 64 -11.83 11.60 9.96
CA ASP A 64 -13.20 11.26 9.50
C ASP A 64 -13.41 9.78 9.16
N LYS A 65 -12.94 8.88 10.05
CA LYS A 65 -13.02 7.40 9.92
C LYS A 65 -12.20 6.81 8.76
N LYS A 66 -11.36 7.62 8.11
CA LYS A 66 -10.39 7.17 7.12
C LYS A 66 -9.00 7.20 7.74
N THR A 67 -8.16 6.25 7.33
CA THR A 67 -6.77 6.21 7.75
C THR A 67 -5.88 6.66 6.60
N PHE A 68 -4.91 7.51 6.88
CA PHE A 68 -3.94 8.04 5.93
C PHE A 68 -2.53 7.61 6.33
N MET A 69 -1.72 7.30 5.33
CA MET A 69 -0.33 6.90 5.46
C MET A 69 0.55 8.04 4.94
N TYR A 70 1.37 8.58 5.83
CA TYR A 70 2.30 9.65 5.47
C TYR A 70 3.67 9.05 5.21
N THR A 71 4.20 9.27 4.01
CA THR A 71 5.56 8.91 3.63
C THR A 71 6.39 10.19 3.42
N LYS A 72 7.70 10.05 3.19
CA LYS A 72 8.54 11.21 2.83
C LYS A 72 8.13 11.88 1.52
N LYS A 73 7.53 11.13 0.60
CA LYS A 73 7.19 11.60 -0.74
C LYS A 73 5.75 12.07 -0.85
N ASP A 74 4.84 11.36 -0.20
CA ASP A 74 3.42 11.46 -0.47
C ASP A 74 2.50 10.94 0.65
N ILE A 75 1.21 11.26 0.51
CA ILE A 75 0.12 10.84 1.40
C ILE A 75 -0.81 9.89 0.65
N TYR A 76 -1.20 8.80 1.30
CA TYR A 76 -2.06 7.77 0.72
C TYR A 76 -3.21 7.42 1.66
N GLU A 77 -4.43 7.24 1.13
CA GLU A 77 -5.55 6.71 1.92
C GLU A 77 -5.39 5.19 2.06
N SER A 78 -5.27 4.69 3.29
CA SER A 78 -5.19 3.26 3.57
C SER A 78 -6.54 2.59 3.35
N ASN A 79 -6.51 1.38 2.80
CA ASN A 79 -7.69 0.51 2.73
C ASN A 79 -8.02 -0.19 4.06
N LEU A 80 -7.15 -0.03 5.07
CA LEU A 80 -7.30 -0.56 6.44
C LEU A 80 -7.55 0.57 7.43
N ARG A 81 -8.38 0.29 8.45
CA ARG A 81 -8.56 1.13 9.63
C ARG A 81 -7.32 1.04 10.54
N LEU A 82 -7.13 2.05 11.38
CA LEU A 82 -5.94 2.15 12.24
C LEU A 82 -5.73 0.90 13.12
N TYR A 83 -6.79 0.39 13.77
CA TYR A 83 -6.69 -0.83 14.58
C TYR A 83 -6.30 -2.08 13.76
N GLU A 84 -6.71 -2.17 12.49
CA GLU A 84 -6.35 -3.29 11.61
C GLU A 84 -4.86 -3.22 11.23
N ILE A 85 -4.32 -2.00 11.15
CA ILE A 85 -2.89 -1.77 10.91
C ILE A 85 -2.09 -2.16 12.16
N GLU A 86 -2.52 -1.74 13.34
CA GLU A 86 -1.89 -2.12 14.62
C GLU A 86 -1.86 -3.63 14.82
N GLU A 87 -2.95 -4.33 14.50
CA GLU A 87 -3.01 -5.79 14.59
C GLU A 87 -2.07 -6.46 13.57
N LYS A 88 -2.16 -6.02 12.30
CA LYS A 88 -1.37 -6.59 11.21
C LYS A 88 0.14 -6.40 11.39
N PHE A 89 0.55 -5.28 11.97
CA PHE A 89 1.94 -4.89 12.11
C PHE A 89 2.32 -4.71 13.58
N SER A 90 1.81 -5.59 14.44
CA SER A 90 2.06 -5.54 15.89
C SER A 90 3.53 -5.58 16.31
N THR A 91 4.43 -6.03 15.41
CA THR A 91 5.89 -5.99 15.59
C THR A 91 6.52 -4.63 15.25
N TYR A 92 5.78 -3.75 14.57
CA TYR A 92 6.21 -2.40 14.23
C TYR A 92 5.68 -1.41 15.25
N HIS A 93 6.58 -0.64 15.86
CA HIS A 93 6.19 0.48 16.71
C HIS A 93 5.88 1.69 15.85
N PHE A 94 4.61 1.88 15.49
CA PHE A 94 4.16 3.11 14.85
C PHE A 94 3.88 4.18 15.90
N LEU A 95 4.27 5.41 15.59
CA LEU A 95 3.92 6.58 16.39
C LEU A 95 2.51 7.03 15.99
N GLU A 96 1.55 6.80 16.88
CA GLU A 96 0.24 7.43 16.79
C GLU A 96 0.36 8.90 17.19
N ARG A 97 -0.03 9.81 16.30
CA ARG A 97 -0.21 11.21 16.67
C ARG A 97 -1.65 11.42 17.12
N LEU A 98 -1.88 11.32 18.43
CA LEU A 98 -3.15 11.73 19.04
C LEU A 98 -3.31 13.24 18.88
N ASN A 99 -4.13 13.68 17.93
CA ASN A 99 -4.62 15.05 17.92
C ASN A 99 -5.57 15.22 19.10
N GLN A 100 -5.08 15.79 20.21
CA GLN A 100 -5.93 16.37 21.24
C GLN A 100 -6.67 17.55 20.60
N GLN A 101 -7.98 17.37 20.36
CA GLN A 101 -8.92 18.49 20.27
C GLN A 101 -9.63 18.63 21.61
#